data_AF-A0A843KNR6-F1
#
_entry.id   AF-A0A843KNR6-F1
#
_cell.length_a   1.000
_cell.length_b   1.000
_cell.length_c   1.000
_cell.angle_alpha   90.00
_cell.angle_beta   90.00
_cell.angle_gamma   90.00
#
_symmetry.space_group_name_H-M   'P 1'
#
loop_
_entity.id
_entity.type
_entity.pdbx_description
1 polymer ?
#
loop_
_entity_poly.entity_id
_entity_poly.type
_entity_poly.pdbx_seq_one_letter_code
_entity_poly.pdbx_strand_id
1 'polypeptide(L)'
;MDTADRQPLILEAAGDVPGDLVAIAAVTAITLACVYVPVLNESFLRILFGVAMVLFIPGYALIAALFPARGDLDGIERVALSFGLSIAVVPLIGLALNYTPWGIRLDPILASLTLFTLAMTAVAWYRRLLLPAGDRFVVPARAMLAAARLEFFDPGASRLDRGLSALLLVSIVAALATTAYVIAVPKEGEHFTEFYILGPGGKAADYPTDFPAG
;
A
#
# COMPACT_ATOMS: atom_id res chain seq x y z
N MET A 1 -11.36 -20.98 41.16
CA MET A 1 -11.00 -20.01 40.11
C MET A 1 -12.23 -19.85 39.25
N ASP A 2 -12.98 -18.79 39.52
CA ASP A 2 -14.37 -18.64 39.12
C ASP A 2 -14.49 -18.05 37.71
N THR A 3 -15.38 -18.61 36.89
CA THR A 3 -15.56 -18.28 35.47
C THR A 3 -16.34 -16.98 35.26
N ALA A 4 -16.87 -16.38 36.33
CA ALA A 4 -17.66 -15.15 36.30
C ALA A 4 -16.84 -13.86 36.07
N ASP A 5 -15.53 -13.87 36.34
CA ASP A 5 -14.69 -12.65 36.30
C ASP A 5 -14.09 -12.33 34.91
N ARG A 6 -14.31 -13.18 33.91
CA ARG A 6 -13.82 -12.96 32.53
C ARG A 6 -14.78 -12.14 31.66
N GLN A 7 -16.06 -12.09 32.00
CA GLN A 7 -17.07 -11.36 31.22
C GLN A 7 -16.97 -9.82 31.28
N PRO A 8 -16.56 -9.14 32.37
CA PRO A 8 -16.44 -7.68 32.36
C PRO A 8 -15.31 -7.19 31.42
N LEU A 9 -14.23 -7.97 31.28
CA LEU A 9 -13.05 -7.62 30.49
C LEU A 9 -13.29 -7.58 28.97
N ILE A 10 -14.20 -8.42 28.43
CA ILE A 10 -14.49 -8.46 26.99
C ILE A 10 -15.42 -7.30 26.59
N LEU A 11 -16.37 -6.93 27.46
CA LEU A 11 -17.32 -5.85 27.21
C LEU A 11 -16.64 -4.47 27.33
N GLU A 12 -15.72 -4.32 28.27
CA GLU A 12 -14.89 -3.11 28.44
C GLU A 12 -13.82 -3.01 27.32
N ALA A 13 -13.29 -4.15 26.86
CA ALA A 13 -12.40 -4.23 25.70
C ALA A 13 -13.07 -3.92 24.35
N ALA A 14 -14.39 -4.10 24.22
CA ALA A 14 -15.13 -3.69 23.04
C ALA A 14 -15.29 -2.15 22.94
N GLY A 15 -15.07 -1.43 24.04
CA GLY A 15 -15.15 0.03 24.08
C GLY A 15 -13.91 0.75 23.56
N ASP A 16 -12.72 0.14 23.64
CA ASP A 16 -11.47 0.76 23.21
C ASP A 16 -11.09 0.27 21.81
N VAL A 17 -11.70 0.91 20.81
CA VAL A 17 -11.52 0.57 19.40
C VAL A 17 -10.11 0.99 18.96
N PRO A 18 -9.18 0.06 18.64
CA PRO A 18 -7.84 0.40 18.13
C PRO A 18 -7.91 1.34 16.93
N GLY A 19 -7.54 2.60 17.17
CA GLY A 19 -7.64 3.68 16.20
C GLY A 19 -6.79 3.46 14.95
N ASP A 20 -5.70 2.70 15.02
CA ASP A 20 -4.92 2.31 13.84
C ASP A 20 -5.66 1.36 12.92
N LEU A 21 -6.31 0.32 13.46
CA LEU A 21 -7.07 -0.63 12.65
C LEU A 21 -8.27 0.05 11.97
N VAL A 22 -8.90 1.00 12.67
CA VAL A 22 -9.95 1.87 12.09
C VAL A 22 -9.37 2.75 11.00
N ALA A 23 -8.22 3.38 11.22
CA ALA A 23 -7.57 4.22 10.22
C ALA A 23 -7.23 3.41 8.95
N ILE A 24 -6.72 2.18 9.10
CA ILE A 24 -6.43 1.27 8.00
C ILE A 24 -7.70 0.91 7.23
N ALA A 25 -8.77 0.55 7.92
CA ALA A 25 -10.06 0.25 7.30
C ALA A 25 -10.64 1.48 6.57
N ALA A 26 -10.55 2.66 7.18
CA ALA A 26 -11.01 3.91 6.61
C ALA A 26 -10.21 4.29 5.35
N VAL A 27 -8.89 4.20 5.37
CA VAL A 27 -8.03 4.46 4.20
C VAL A 27 -8.31 3.45 3.09
N THR A 28 -8.56 2.19 3.43
CA THR A 28 -8.96 1.17 2.45
C THR A 28 -10.30 1.54 1.79
N ALA A 29 -11.29 1.96 2.57
CA ALA A 29 -12.58 2.41 2.05
C ALA A 29 -12.47 3.69 1.20
N ILE A 30 -11.64 4.65 1.61
CA ILE A 30 -11.35 5.87 0.84
C ILE A 30 -10.67 5.51 -0.48
N THR A 31 -9.75 4.53 -0.48
CA THR A 31 -9.10 4.05 -1.71
C THR A 31 -10.13 3.46 -2.67
N LEU A 32 -11.04 2.60 -2.17
CA LEU A 32 -12.13 2.05 -2.98
C LEU A 32 -13.04 3.15 -3.54
N ALA A 33 -13.39 4.15 -2.73
CA ALA A 33 -14.18 5.29 -3.19
C ALA A 33 -13.43 6.09 -4.27
N CYS A 34 -12.13 6.34 -4.11
CA CYS A 34 -11.32 7.02 -5.11
C CYS A 34 -11.23 6.25 -6.43
N VAL A 35 -11.28 4.92 -6.39
CA VAL A 35 -11.23 4.09 -7.60
C VAL A 35 -12.61 3.98 -8.28
N TYR A 36 -13.68 3.76 -7.52
CA TYR A 36 -14.99 3.44 -8.10
C TYR A 36 -15.94 4.64 -8.28
N VAL A 37 -15.69 5.77 -7.61
CA VAL A 37 -16.50 6.98 -7.81
C VAL A 37 -15.99 7.75 -9.03
N PRO A 38 -16.80 7.96 -10.09
CA PRO A 38 -16.33 8.56 -11.34
C PRO A 38 -15.66 9.93 -11.16
N VAL A 39 -16.16 10.75 -10.23
CA VAL A 39 -15.61 12.08 -9.95
C VAL A 39 -14.23 12.02 -9.28
N LEU A 40 -13.96 10.97 -8.49
CA LEU A 40 -12.70 10.82 -7.75
C LEU A 40 -11.65 10.01 -8.53
N ASN A 41 -12.09 9.20 -9.48
CA ASN A 41 -11.21 8.31 -10.25
C ASN A 41 -10.17 9.09 -11.08
N GLU A 42 -10.54 10.25 -11.61
CA GLU A 42 -9.62 11.14 -12.36
C GLU A 42 -8.76 12.04 -11.44
N SER A 43 -8.93 11.96 -10.12
CA SER A 43 -8.24 12.82 -9.18
C SER A 43 -6.85 12.28 -8.80
N PHE A 44 -5.94 13.20 -8.44
CA PHE A 44 -4.65 12.86 -7.82
C PHE A 44 -4.83 12.04 -6.53
N LEU A 45 -6.00 12.13 -5.88
CA LEU A 45 -6.35 11.32 -4.71
C LEU A 45 -6.35 9.82 -5.02
N ARG A 46 -6.77 9.40 -6.21
CA ARG A 46 -6.69 7.99 -6.63
C ARG A 46 -5.25 7.50 -6.64
N ILE A 47 -4.33 8.32 -7.15
CA ILE A 47 -2.89 7.98 -7.18
C ILE A 47 -2.35 7.92 -5.75
N LEU A 48 -2.62 8.94 -4.94
CA LEU A 48 -2.13 9.01 -3.56
C LEU A 48 -2.58 7.81 -2.71
N PHE A 49 -3.88 7.54 -2.69
CA PHE A 49 -4.45 6.44 -1.92
C PHE A 49 -4.16 5.07 -2.55
N GLY A 50 -4.11 4.97 -3.87
CA GLY A 50 -3.71 3.74 -4.56
C GLY A 50 -2.26 3.33 -4.26
N VAL A 51 -1.33 4.29 -4.28
CA VAL A 51 0.07 4.06 -3.91
C VAL A 51 0.18 3.69 -2.43
N ALA A 52 -0.51 4.39 -1.53
CA ALA A 52 -0.54 4.03 -0.12
C ALA A 52 -1.10 2.61 0.11
N MET A 53 -2.17 2.25 -0.60
CA MET A 53 -2.78 0.92 -0.54
C MET A 53 -1.81 -0.17 -0.99
N VAL A 54 -0.96 0.08 -1.98
CA VAL A 54 0.00 -0.92 -2.46
C VAL A 54 1.25 -0.98 -1.58
N LEU A 55 1.77 0.16 -1.13
CA LEU A 55 3.08 0.22 -0.47
C LEU A 55 3.03 0.03 1.05
N PHE A 56 1.89 0.24 1.70
CA PHE A 56 1.84 0.30 3.16
C PHE A 56 0.69 -0.49 3.78
N ILE A 57 -0.53 -0.34 3.26
CA ILE A 57 -1.75 -0.76 3.95
C ILE A 57 -1.81 -2.29 4.25
N PRO A 58 -1.63 -3.20 3.26
CA PRO A 58 -1.59 -4.64 3.50
C PRO A 58 -0.47 -5.05 4.44
N GLY A 59 0.71 -4.45 4.30
CA GLY A 59 1.86 -4.73 5.15
C GLY A 59 1.63 -4.33 6.59
N TYR A 60 1.03 -3.15 6.84
CA TYR A 60 0.67 -2.72 8.19
C TYR A 60 -0.39 -3.63 8.81
N ALA A 61 -1.45 -3.97 8.06
CA ALA A 61 -2.48 -4.87 8.54
C ALA A 61 -1.89 -6.24 8.95
N LEU A 62 -0.96 -6.77 8.15
CA LEU A 62 -0.27 -8.02 8.47
C LEU A 62 0.67 -7.87 9.68
N ILE A 63 1.43 -6.78 9.80
CA ILE A 63 2.26 -6.52 10.98
C ILE A 63 1.41 -6.39 12.24
N ALA A 64 0.28 -5.68 12.18
CA ALA A 64 -0.65 -5.58 13.29
C ALA A 64 -1.26 -6.94 13.66
N ALA A 65 -1.44 -7.82 12.67
CA ALA A 65 -1.89 -9.19 12.87
C ALA A 65 -0.80 -10.09 13.45
N LEU A 66 0.48 -9.89 13.12
CA LEU A 66 1.60 -10.70 13.60
C LEU A 66 2.10 -10.27 15.00
N PHE A 67 2.15 -8.96 15.23
CA PHE A 67 2.71 -8.30 16.41
C PHE A 67 1.68 -7.34 17.04
N PRO A 68 0.66 -7.90 17.74
CA PRO A 68 -0.47 -7.15 18.28
C PRO A 68 -0.13 -6.39 19.59
N ALA A 69 0.95 -6.75 20.28
CA ALA A 69 1.30 -6.15 21.56
C ALA A 69 2.10 -4.86 21.38
N ARG A 70 2.05 -4.00 22.39
CA ARG A 70 2.74 -2.70 22.38
C ARG A 70 4.26 -2.85 22.43
N GLY A 71 4.75 -3.88 23.13
CA GLY A 71 6.18 -4.13 23.30
C GLY A 71 6.82 -4.99 22.20
N ASP A 72 6.06 -5.43 21.20
CA ASP A 72 6.60 -6.30 20.15
C ASP A 72 7.54 -5.56 19.19
N LEU A 73 7.21 -4.31 18.87
CA LEU A 73 7.90 -3.48 17.87
C LEU A 73 7.81 -2.01 18.24
N ASP A 74 8.92 -1.30 18.07
CA ASP A 74 8.95 0.15 18.17
C ASP A 74 8.16 0.79 17.02
N GLY A 75 7.74 2.05 17.20
CA GLY A 75 6.91 2.75 16.21
C GLY A 75 7.56 2.86 14.82
N ILE A 76 8.87 3.13 14.78
CA ILE A 76 9.64 3.23 13.54
C ILE A 76 9.81 1.85 12.91
N GLU A 77 10.13 0.82 13.70
CA GLU A 77 10.24 -0.56 13.23
C GLU A 77 8.94 -1.05 12.62
N ARG A 78 7.80 -0.77 13.28
CA ARG A 78 6.46 -1.10 12.77
C ARG A 78 6.21 -0.46 11.41
N VAL A 79 6.57 0.81 11.23
CA VAL A 79 6.41 1.52 9.95
C VAL A 79 7.33 0.91 8.89
N ALA A 80 8.61 0.73 9.18
CA ALA A 80 9.59 0.17 8.25
C ALA A 80 9.22 -1.25 7.80
N LEU A 81 8.85 -2.11 8.74
CA LEU A 81 8.40 -3.48 8.46
C LEU A 81 7.09 -3.50 7.68
N SER A 82 6.19 -2.53 7.89
CA SER A 82 4.95 -2.43 7.11
C SER A 82 5.24 -2.20 5.63
N PHE A 83 6.17 -1.29 5.30
CA PHE A 83 6.62 -1.11 3.92
C PHE A 83 7.26 -2.37 3.35
N GLY A 84 8.22 -2.96 4.08
CA GLY A 84 8.91 -4.16 3.63
C GLY A 84 7.97 -5.34 3.38
N LEU A 85 6.98 -5.53 4.25
CA LEU A 85 6.03 -6.62 4.16
C LEU A 85 4.99 -6.39 3.06
N SER A 86 4.60 -5.14 2.78
CA SER A 86 3.75 -4.83 1.63
C SER A 86 4.46 -5.11 0.31
N ILE A 87 5.75 -4.72 0.21
CA ILE A 87 6.60 -5.01 -0.96
C ILE A 87 6.75 -6.52 -1.18
N ALA A 88 6.74 -7.34 -0.12
CA ALA A 88 6.75 -8.80 -0.25
C ALA A 88 5.37 -9.37 -0.64
N VAL A 89 4.31 -8.97 0.05
CA VAL A 89 2.99 -9.59 -0.05
C VAL A 89 2.24 -9.16 -1.31
N VAL A 90 2.31 -7.89 -1.72
CA VAL A 90 1.51 -7.39 -2.84
C VAL A 90 1.91 -8.05 -4.18
N PRO A 91 3.21 -8.16 -4.54
CA PRO A 91 3.62 -8.90 -5.73
C PRO A 91 3.27 -10.39 -5.65
N LEU A 92 3.34 -11.00 -4.46
CA LEU A 92 2.95 -12.39 -4.28
C LEU A 92 1.45 -12.61 -4.52
N ILE A 93 0.60 -11.70 -4.06
CA ILE A 93 -0.84 -11.69 -4.36
C ILE A 93 -1.06 -11.49 -5.87
N GLY A 94 -0.34 -10.55 -6.49
CA GLY A 94 -0.40 -10.34 -7.94
C GLY A 94 0.01 -11.58 -8.74
N LEU A 95 1.07 -12.27 -8.32
CA LEU A 95 1.52 -13.52 -8.92
C LEU A 95 0.49 -14.63 -8.73
N ALA A 96 -0.11 -14.75 -7.54
CA ALA A 96 -1.18 -15.71 -7.29
C ALA A 96 -2.39 -15.44 -8.20
N LEU A 97 -2.76 -14.17 -8.39
CA LEU A 97 -3.84 -13.76 -9.30
C LEU A 97 -3.56 -14.10 -10.76
N ASN A 98 -2.29 -14.13 -11.18
CA ASN A 98 -1.91 -14.54 -12.53
C ASN A 98 -2.36 -15.97 -12.87
N TYR A 99 -2.46 -16.84 -11.86
CA TYR A 99 -2.95 -18.22 -12.03
C TYR A 99 -4.46 -18.35 -11.91
N THR A 100 -5.18 -17.26 -11.65
CA THR A 100 -6.64 -17.26 -11.57
C THR A 100 -7.28 -16.88 -12.91
N PRO A 101 -8.54 -17.28 -13.18
CA PRO A 101 -9.25 -16.92 -14.40
C PRO A 101 -9.39 -15.40 -14.62
N TRP A 102 -9.28 -14.60 -13.55
CA TRP A 102 -9.43 -13.15 -13.61
C TRP A 102 -8.13 -12.41 -14.02
N GLY A 103 -6.97 -13.03 -13.80
CA GLY A 103 -5.65 -12.49 -14.13
C GLY A 103 -5.26 -11.22 -13.37
N ILE A 104 -4.18 -10.57 -13.83
CA ILE A 104 -3.64 -9.33 -13.26
C ILE A 104 -4.40 -8.12 -13.83
N ARG A 105 -5.60 -7.87 -13.30
CA ARG A 105 -6.45 -6.71 -13.63
C ARG A 105 -6.72 -5.85 -12.41
N LEU A 106 -7.21 -4.62 -12.61
CA LEU A 106 -7.49 -3.68 -11.52
C LEU A 106 -8.48 -4.26 -10.49
N ASP A 107 -9.65 -4.73 -10.92
CA ASP A 107 -10.68 -5.21 -9.99
C ASP A 107 -10.23 -6.42 -9.17
N PRO A 108 -9.66 -7.49 -9.77
CA PRO A 108 -9.16 -8.64 -9.01
C PRO A 108 -8.03 -8.28 -8.03
N ILE A 109 -7.11 -7.38 -8.42
CA ILE A 109 -6.03 -6.91 -7.54
C ILE A 109 -6.62 -6.16 -6.36
N LEU A 110 -7.48 -5.18 -6.63
CA LEU A 110 -8.06 -4.33 -5.60
C LEU A 110 -8.96 -5.14 -4.65
N ALA A 111 -9.76 -6.06 -5.17
CA ALA A 111 -10.56 -6.98 -4.37
C ALA A 111 -9.69 -7.87 -3.48
N SER A 112 -8.62 -8.45 -4.02
CA SER A 112 -7.73 -9.33 -3.26
C SER A 112 -6.96 -8.60 -2.17
N LEU A 113 -6.42 -7.41 -2.48
CA LEU A 113 -5.73 -6.56 -1.51
C LEU A 113 -6.69 -6.09 -0.41
N THR A 114 -7.91 -5.73 -0.76
CA THR A 114 -8.96 -5.35 0.20
C THR A 114 -9.30 -6.53 1.10
N LEU A 115 -9.60 -7.70 0.53
CA LEU A 115 -9.95 -8.90 1.28
C LEU A 115 -8.83 -9.29 2.24
N PHE A 116 -7.58 -9.32 1.75
CA PHE A 116 -6.41 -9.60 2.56
C PHE A 116 -6.26 -8.59 3.71
N THR A 117 -6.36 -7.30 3.41
CA THR A 117 -6.24 -6.22 4.41
C THR A 117 -7.32 -6.33 5.49
N LEU A 118 -8.58 -6.54 5.10
CA LEU A 118 -9.69 -6.70 6.05
C LEU A 118 -9.56 -7.97 6.88
N ALA A 119 -9.13 -9.08 6.27
CA ALA A 119 -8.87 -10.33 6.99
C ALA A 119 -7.76 -10.15 8.03
N MET A 120 -6.63 -9.54 7.66
CA MET A 120 -5.54 -9.26 8.59
C MET A 120 -5.94 -8.26 9.67
N THR A 121 -6.73 -7.25 9.33
CA THR A 121 -7.29 -6.30 10.31
C THR A 121 -8.18 -7.02 11.33
N ALA A 122 -9.03 -7.95 10.87
CA ALA A 122 -9.88 -8.76 11.76
C ALA A 122 -9.06 -9.69 12.66
N VAL A 123 -8.01 -10.32 12.12
CA VAL A 123 -7.08 -11.15 12.90
C VAL A 123 -6.33 -10.32 13.93
N ALA A 124 -5.85 -9.13 13.55
CA ALA A 124 -5.18 -8.19 14.44
C ALA A 124 -6.10 -7.77 15.59
N TRP A 125 -7.35 -7.41 15.26
CA TRP A 125 -8.37 -7.07 16.25
C TRP A 125 -8.60 -8.22 17.22
N TYR A 126 -8.86 -9.43 16.70
CA TYR A 126 -9.08 -10.62 17.51
C TYR A 126 -7.89 -10.91 18.44
N ARG A 127 -6.66 -10.83 17.93
CA ARG A 127 -5.45 -11.03 18.74
C ARG A 127 -5.26 -9.96 19.81
N ARG A 128 -5.66 -8.72 19.57
CA ARG A 128 -5.61 -7.64 20.58
C ARG A 128 -6.66 -7.81 21.69
N LEU A 129 -7.82 -8.41 21.38
CA LEU A 129 -8.82 -8.75 22.41
C LEU A 129 -8.31 -9.80 23.40
N LEU A 130 -7.38 -10.67 22.98
CA LEU A 130 -6.76 -11.68 23.84
C LEU A 130 -5.67 -11.09 24.77
N LEU A 131 -5.27 -9.83 24.58
CA LEU A 131 -4.26 -9.16 25.40
C LEU A 131 -4.89 -8.37 26.56
N PRO A 132 -4.23 -8.33 27.75
CA PRO A 132 -4.56 -7.40 28.83
C PRO A 132 -4.53 -5.95 28.32
N ALA A 133 -5.42 -5.09 28.85
CA ALA A 133 -5.59 -3.72 28.36
C ALA A 133 -4.29 -2.88 28.32
N GLY A 134 -3.36 -3.11 29.25
CA GLY A 134 -2.07 -2.42 29.32
C GLY A 134 -1.06 -2.80 28.23
N ASP A 135 -1.18 -4.00 27.67
CA ASP A 135 -0.23 -4.53 26.68
C ASP A 135 -0.71 -4.33 25.23
N ARG A 136 -1.92 -3.79 25.05
CA ARG A 136 -2.48 -3.52 23.72
C ARG A 136 -1.72 -2.39 23.05
N PHE A 137 -1.40 -2.58 21.77
CA PHE A 137 -0.81 -1.50 20.98
C PHE A 137 -1.80 -0.35 20.81
N VAL A 138 -1.36 0.85 21.19
CA VAL A 138 -2.07 2.12 21.00
C VAL A 138 -1.11 3.06 20.27
N VAL A 139 -1.55 3.69 19.18
CA VAL A 139 -0.70 4.62 18.42
C VAL A 139 -0.43 5.87 19.26
N PRO A 140 0.83 6.15 19.63
CA PRO A 140 1.18 7.36 20.34
C PRO A 140 1.36 8.50 19.33
N ALA A 141 0.28 8.89 18.63
CA ALA A 141 0.33 9.82 17.49
C ALA A 141 1.03 11.15 17.84
N ARG A 142 0.80 11.66 19.06
CA ARG A 142 1.45 12.87 19.56
C ARG A 142 2.96 12.69 19.78
N ALA A 143 3.40 11.53 20.27
CA ALA A 143 4.81 11.25 20.49
C ALA A 143 5.57 11.02 19.18
N MET A 144 4.95 10.33 18.21
CA MET A 144 5.53 10.16 16.87
C MET A 144 5.69 11.50 16.15
N LEU A 145 4.68 12.39 16.21
CA LEU A 145 4.77 13.74 15.64
C LEU A 145 5.85 14.58 16.31
N ALA A 146 6.01 14.47 17.63
CA ALA A 146 7.06 15.18 18.37
C ALA A 146 8.47 14.66 18.00
N ALA A 147 8.64 13.34 17.91
CA ALA A 147 9.90 12.70 17.52
C ALA A 147 10.31 13.07 16.08
N ALA A 148 9.39 12.97 15.11
CA ALA A 148 9.64 13.37 13.74
C ALA A 148 10.04 14.85 13.64
N ARG A 149 9.35 15.74 14.39
CA ARG A 149 9.67 17.18 14.38
C ARG A 149 11.07 17.46 14.92
N LEU A 150 11.52 16.74 15.95
CA LEU A 150 12.87 16.87 16.50
C LEU A 150 13.94 16.38 15.53
N GLU A 151 13.68 15.28 14.82
CA GLU A 151 14.62 14.70 13.86
C GLU A 151 14.79 15.58 12.60
N PHE A 152 13.69 16.13 12.07
CA PHE A 152 13.76 17.04 10.91
C PHE A 152 14.22 18.46 11.24
N PHE A 153 14.04 18.91 12.49
CA PHE A 153 14.39 20.26 12.94
C PHE A 153 15.22 20.23 14.21
N ASP A 154 16.31 19.47 14.21
CA ASP A 154 17.24 19.46 15.34
C ASP A 154 17.90 20.84 15.49
N PRO A 155 17.60 21.61 16.56
CA PRO A 155 18.20 22.92 16.78
C PRO A 155 19.71 22.84 17.08
N GLY A 156 20.24 21.65 17.40
CA GLY A 156 21.64 21.41 17.76
C GLY A 156 22.53 20.88 16.63
N ALA A 157 22.00 20.64 15.43
CA ALA A 157 22.74 20.05 14.32
C ALA A 157 23.90 20.94 13.82
N SER A 158 25.04 20.33 13.48
CA SER A 158 26.19 21.06 12.95
C SER A 158 25.88 21.69 11.59
N ARG A 159 26.63 22.73 11.18
CA ARG A 159 26.43 23.40 9.88
C ARG A 159 26.56 22.44 8.68
N LEU A 160 27.41 21.41 8.80
CA LEU A 160 27.58 20.39 7.77
C LEU A 160 26.38 19.45 7.71
N ASP A 161 25.91 18.96 8.85
CA ASP A 161 24.73 18.08 8.91
C ASP A 161 23.51 18.77 8.31
N ARG A 162 23.30 20.05 8.65
CA ARG A 162 22.21 20.85 8.10
C ARG A 162 22.33 21.04 6.59
N GLY A 163 23.55 21.19 6.08
CA GLY A 163 23.82 21.27 4.64
C GLY A 163 23.53 19.96 3.92
N LEU A 164 23.96 18.83 4.49
CA LEU A 164 23.69 17.49 3.97
C LEU A 164 22.19 17.15 3.99
N SER A 165 21.48 17.44 5.08
CA SER A 165 20.04 17.24 5.18
C SER A 165 19.26 18.12 4.18
N ALA A 166 19.67 19.37 3.98
CA ALA A 166 19.06 20.25 2.99
C ALA A 166 19.28 19.73 1.56
N LEU A 167 20.50 19.30 1.25
CA LEU A 167 20.82 18.69 -0.04
C LEU A 167 19.99 17.42 -0.29
N LEU A 168 19.88 16.55 0.72
CA LEU A 168 19.05 15.34 0.69
C LEU A 168 17.57 15.68 0.45
N LEU A 169 17.04 16.68 1.15
CA LEU A 169 15.65 17.10 0.98
C LEU A 169 15.41 17.61 -0.45
N VAL A 170 16.32 18.44 -0.97
CA VAL A 170 16.25 18.96 -2.34
C VAL A 170 16.34 17.83 -3.36
N SER A 171 17.20 16.83 -3.15
CA SER A 171 17.33 15.70 -4.07
C SER A 171 16.08 14.81 -4.08
N ILE A 172 15.46 14.56 -2.92
CA ILE A 172 14.19 13.84 -2.81
C ILE A 172 13.08 14.60 -3.55
N VAL A 173 12.96 15.91 -3.33
CA VAL A 173 11.95 16.74 -4.00
C VAL A 173 12.17 16.76 -5.51
N ALA A 174 13.42 16.93 -5.97
CA ALA A 174 13.75 16.90 -7.39
C ALA A 174 13.44 15.54 -8.03
N ALA A 175 13.73 14.43 -7.34
CA ALA A 175 13.42 13.09 -7.81
C ALA A 175 11.89 12.89 -7.95
N LEU A 176 11.13 13.22 -6.91
CA LEU A 176 9.66 13.11 -6.92
C LEU A 176 9.04 13.98 -8.02
N ALA A 177 9.51 15.22 -8.18
CA ALA A 177 9.04 16.13 -9.23
C ALA A 177 9.34 15.57 -10.63
N THR A 178 10.54 15.02 -10.84
CA THR A 178 10.93 14.42 -12.12
C THR A 178 10.07 13.19 -12.44
N THR A 179 9.85 12.31 -11.47
CA THR A 179 8.98 11.13 -11.65
C THR A 179 7.54 11.54 -11.96
N ALA A 180 6.99 12.51 -11.22
CA ALA A 180 5.64 13.02 -11.48
C ALA A 180 5.54 13.64 -12.88
N TYR A 181 6.55 14.40 -13.31
CA TYR A 181 6.62 14.96 -14.65
C TYR A 181 6.62 13.88 -15.75
N VAL A 182 7.44 12.83 -15.59
CA VAL A 182 7.52 11.71 -16.55
C VAL A 182 6.20 10.95 -16.67
N ILE A 183 5.47 10.78 -15.57
CA ILE A 183 4.18 10.11 -15.56
C ILE A 183 3.09 11.00 -16.18
N ALA A 184 3.09 12.30 -15.88
CA ALA A 184 2.08 13.25 -16.35
C ALA A 184 2.25 13.62 -17.82
N VAL A 185 3.48 13.59 -18.35
CA VAL A 185 3.81 13.91 -19.74
C VAL A 185 4.39 12.65 -20.40
N PRO A 186 3.54 11.70 -20.83
CA PRO A 186 4.01 10.54 -21.56
C PRO A 186 4.64 11.02 -22.86
N LYS A 187 5.93 10.69 -23.05
CA LYS A 187 6.60 10.93 -24.33
C LYS A 187 5.93 10.03 -25.37
N GLU A 188 5.44 10.62 -26.46
CA GLU A 188 4.96 9.86 -27.62
C GLU A 188 6.08 8.86 -28.01
N GLY A 189 5.77 7.57 -27.98
CA GLY A 189 6.72 6.54 -28.37
C GLY A 189 7.20 6.76 -29.80
N GLU A 190 8.39 6.26 -30.14
CA GLU A 190 8.89 6.37 -31.52
C GLU A 190 7.85 5.83 -32.51
N HIS A 191 7.42 6.68 -33.43
CA HIS A 191 6.58 6.25 -34.54
C HIS A 191 7.44 5.41 -35.48
N PHE A 192 7.40 4.09 -35.31
CA PHE A 192 7.99 3.19 -36.27
C PHE A 192 7.17 3.24 -37.57
N THR A 193 7.86 3.38 -38.70
CA THR A 193 7.25 3.13 -40.01
C THR A 193 6.99 1.63 -40.13
N GLU A 194 5.74 1.22 -39.92
CA GLU A 194 5.35 -0.18 -40.08
C GLU A 194 5.03 -0.47 -41.55
N PHE A 195 5.71 -1.45 -42.12
CA PHE A 195 5.46 -1.93 -43.48
C PHE A 195 4.57 -3.17 -43.42
N TYR A 196 3.34 -3.04 -43.93
CA TYR A 196 2.40 -4.15 -44.03
C TYR A 196 2.32 -4.63 -45.48
N ILE A 197 2.57 -5.92 -45.71
CA ILE A 197 2.28 -6.56 -47.00
C ILE A 197 0.81 -6.99 -46.97
N LEU A 198 -0.07 -6.18 -47.55
CA LEU A 198 -1.49 -6.49 -47.56
C LEU A 198 -1.82 -7.46 -48.71
N GLY A 199 -2.68 -8.44 -48.44
CA GLY A 199 -3.27 -9.26 -49.48
C GLY A 199 -4.29 -8.47 -50.32
N PRO A 200 -4.83 -9.06 -51.41
CA PRO A 200 -5.80 -8.40 -52.30
C PRO A 200 -7.05 -7.85 -51.59
N GLY A 201 -7.40 -8.40 -50.43
CA GLY A 201 -8.51 -7.93 -49.59
C GLY A 201 -8.17 -6.78 -48.63
N GLY A 202 -6.97 -6.20 -48.71
CA GLY A 202 -6.55 -5.08 -47.87
C GLY A 202 -6.30 -5.45 -46.40
N LYS A 203 -6.17 -6.75 -46.10
CA LYS A 203 -5.87 -7.27 -44.77
C LYS A 203 -4.52 -7.99 -44.78
N ALA A 204 -3.77 -7.86 -43.67
CA ALA A 204 -2.56 -8.64 -43.42
C ALA A 204 -2.93 -10.05 -42.91
N ALA A 205 -3.78 -10.74 -43.67
CA ALA A 205 -4.28 -12.08 -43.40
C ALA A 205 -4.29 -12.87 -44.71
N ASP A 206 -4.46 -14.19 -44.63
CA ASP A 206 -4.58 -15.07 -45.81
C ASP A 206 -3.33 -15.15 -46.70
N TYR A 207 -2.14 -15.10 -46.09
CA TYR A 207 -0.90 -15.39 -46.83
C TYR A 207 -0.87 -16.86 -47.30
N PRO A 208 -0.34 -17.14 -48.49
CA PRO A 208 -0.18 -18.51 -48.97
C PRO A 208 0.68 -19.32 -47.97
N THR A 209 0.15 -20.42 -47.47
CA THR A 209 0.87 -21.32 -46.55
C THR A 209 1.48 -22.53 -47.26
N ASP A 210 1.02 -22.83 -48.46
CA ASP A 210 1.53 -23.93 -49.28
C ASP A 210 2.65 -23.43 -50.20
N PHE A 211 3.88 -23.63 -49.75
CA PHE A 211 5.06 -23.44 -50.58
C PHE A 211 5.50 -24.79 -51.15
N PRO A 212 5.44 -25.02 -52.46
CA PRO A 212 6.09 -26.19 -53.05
C PRO A 212 7.61 -26.05 -52.89
N ALA A 213 8.22 -27.01 -52.19
CA ALA A 213 9.67 -27.13 -52.14
C ALA A 213 10.17 -27.53 -53.54
N GLY A 214 10.96 -26.65 -54.17
CA GLY A 214 11.69 -26.96 -55.39
C GLY A 214 12.89 -27.86 -55.12
#